data_AF-A0A955TJH0-F1
#
_entry.id   AF-A0A955TJH0-F1
#
_cell.length_a   1.000
_cell.length_b   1.000
_cell.length_c   1.000
_cell.angle_alpha   90.00
_cell.angle_beta   90.00
_cell.angle_gamma   90.00
#
_symmetry.space_group_name_H-M   'P 1'
#
loop_
_entity.id
_entity.type
_entity.pdbx_description
1 polymer ?
#
loop_
_entity_poly.entity_id
_entity_poly.type
_entity_poly.pdbx_seq_one_letter_code
_entity_poly.pdbx_strand_id
1 'polypeptide(L)'
;MNSSFSYDVLVIGAGLAGMRAAIAAHTQGASVAIMTKVHPVRSHSNAAQGGINAALTDRGDHWEDHAFETVKGSDYLSDQDAVEVLAQEAGQDIIALEHMGVIFNRNEEGQLGTRRFGGQKRARTFFVSDFTGQALLHVLYEQTLQAKIPVYEEWFATSLVKDDQGRCAGVVAFEIRTGTFALFRAKAVIMATGGLGRVYEPSTNALICTGDGMAVAYRAGAPLMDMEMVQYHPTTLKGKGLLITEAARGEGAYLLNSKGERFMERYAPNMLELASRDVVSRAEQIEINEGRGIKGCVLLDCRHLGRAFLQDRLGQIYAEAKTFANIDLAEEPLPIRPGMHYQMGGIKTDTEGRCWDVKGQWAGVPGLFAAGETACVSLHGGNRLGANSLLDTVVFGRRAGTCAAEYAHTLPSSTIPDSAMEADTRLVADIVSRKGPGERAAALRLEMGTTMNRHVSVFREEEGMETALHHITQLKARWPDLTIQDKGQVFNTGLIAALELGFMLDCAEAIIVGALTRQESRGAHFRTDYLDRDDEHWLKHVLLYHRPDAPPHVDYLPVRITQWQPQIRVY
;
A
#
# COMPACT_ATOMS: atom_id res chain seq x y z
N MET A 1 -15.29 -23.57 -23.86
CA MET A 1 -13.95 -24.19 -23.79
C MET A 1 -13.17 -23.37 -22.79
N ASN A 2 -12.83 -23.94 -21.64
CA ASN A 2 -12.06 -23.22 -20.63
C ASN A 2 -10.59 -23.24 -21.05
N SER A 3 -9.97 -22.07 -21.13
CA SER A 3 -8.55 -21.94 -21.44
C SER A 3 -7.74 -22.24 -20.17
N SER A 4 -6.85 -23.22 -20.21
CA SER A 4 -5.91 -23.50 -19.14
C SER A 4 -4.57 -22.83 -19.45
N PHE A 5 -4.07 -22.01 -18.54
CA PHE A 5 -2.75 -21.39 -18.63
C PHE A 5 -1.80 -22.01 -17.60
N SER A 6 -0.50 -22.08 -17.91
CA SER A 6 0.49 -22.70 -17.03
C SER A 6 1.82 -21.96 -17.10
N TYR A 7 2.35 -21.60 -15.93
CA TYR A 7 3.59 -20.85 -15.76
C TYR A 7 4.40 -21.41 -14.57
N ASP A 8 5.70 -21.15 -14.55
CA ASP A 8 6.50 -21.39 -13.34
C ASP A 8 6.11 -20.35 -12.28
N VAL A 9 6.06 -19.07 -12.67
CA VAL A 9 5.72 -17.95 -11.80
C VAL A 9 4.56 -17.14 -12.39
N LEU A 10 3.51 -16.94 -11.60
CA LEU A 10 2.40 -16.04 -11.94
C LEU A 10 2.40 -14.85 -10.98
N VAL A 11 2.49 -13.64 -11.53
CA VAL A 11 2.44 -12.40 -10.76
C VAL A 11 1.05 -11.79 -10.87
N ILE A 12 0.40 -11.52 -9.73
CA ILE A 12 -0.92 -10.88 -9.65
C ILE A 12 -0.75 -9.41 -9.26
N GLY A 13 -0.87 -8.52 -10.24
CA GLY A 13 -0.67 -7.09 -10.14
C GLY A 13 0.49 -6.60 -11.01
N ALA A 14 0.27 -5.50 -11.72
CA ALA A 14 1.24 -4.88 -12.64
C ALA A 14 1.71 -3.49 -12.17
N GLY A 15 1.74 -3.26 -10.86
CA GLY A 15 2.44 -2.12 -10.28
C GLY A 15 3.96 -2.30 -10.32
N LEU A 16 4.72 -1.40 -9.68
CA LEU A 16 6.18 -1.47 -9.65
C LEU A 16 6.68 -2.81 -9.11
N ALA A 17 6.12 -3.28 -7.99
CA ALA A 17 6.53 -4.53 -7.36
C ALA A 17 6.30 -5.74 -8.27
N GLY A 18 5.13 -5.81 -8.90
CA GLY A 18 4.77 -6.92 -9.76
C GLY A 18 5.62 -6.99 -11.03
N MET A 19 5.80 -5.86 -11.72
CA MET A 19 6.65 -5.82 -12.91
C MET A 19 8.11 -6.09 -12.58
N ARG A 20 8.61 -5.55 -11.46
CA ARG A 20 9.97 -5.81 -10.99
C ARG A 20 10.20 -7.28 -10.65
N ALA A 21 9.23 -7.93 -9.99
CA ALA A 21 9.26 -9.35 -9.67
C ALA A 21 9.23 -10.21 -10.93
N ALA A 22 8.37 -9.86 -11.90
CA ALA A 22 8.28 -10.59 -13.16
C ALA A 22 9.59 -10.53 -13.96
N ILE A 23 10.21 -9.35 -14.06
CA ILE A 23 11.52 -9.16 -14.71
C ILE A 23 12.60 -9.98 -14.00
N ALA A 24 12.63 -9.97 -12.67
CA ALA A 24 13.60 -10.75 -11.89
C ALA A 24 13.42 -12.27 -12.09
N ALA A 25 12.19 -12.77 -11.99
CA ALA A 25 11.87 -14.18 -12.22
C ALA A 25 12.21 -14.62 -13.66
N HIS A 26 11.91 -13.78 -14.65
CA HIS A 26 12.25 -14.03 -16.05
C HIS A 26 13.77 -14.10 -16.27
N THR A 27 14.53 -13.22 -15.60
CA THR A 27 16.00 -13.21 -15.67
C THR A 27 16.60 -14.50 -15.09
N GLN A 28 15.93 -15.14 -14.13
CA GLN A 28 16.31 -16.45 -13.59
C GLN A 28 15.94 -17.64 -14.51
N GLY A 29 15.29 -17.39 -15.65
CA GLY A 29 14.93 -18.42 -16.62
C GLY A 29 13.58 -19.09 -16.38
N ALA A 30 12.75 -18.58 -15.46
CA ALA A 30 11.40 -19.07 -15.25
C ALA A 30 10.45 -18.65 -16.39
N SER A 31 9.45 -19.47 -16.70
CA SER A 31 8.29 -19.03 -17.47
C SER A 31 7.38 -18.17 -16.59
N VAL A 32 7.16 -16.91 -16.99
CA VAL A 32 6.47 -15.90 -16.17
C VAL A 32 5.26 -15.34 -16.90
N ALA A 33 4.19 -15.03 -16.17
CA ALA A 33 3.13 -14.16 -16.63
C ALA A 33 2.73 -13.13 -15.57
N ILE A 34 2.23 -11.98 -16.03
CA ILE A 34 1.63 -10.95 -15.18
C ILE A 34 0.13 -10.92 -15.44
N MET A 35 -0.69 -10.94 -14.40
CA MET A 35 -2.13 -10.70 -14.46
C MET A 35 -2.45 -9.36 -13.79
N THR A 36 -3.31 -8.55 -14.40
CA THR A 36 -3.68 -7.26 -13.80
C THR A 36 -5.10 -6.86 -14.17
N LYS A 37 -5.85 -6.30 -13.21
CA LYS A 37 -7.24 -5.87 -13.42
C LYS A 37 -7.38 -4.55 -14.18
N VAL A 38 -6.27 -3.86 -14.41
CA VAL A 38 -6.17 -2.66 -15.25
C VAL A 38 -4.93 -2.75 -16.13
N HIS A 39 -4.87 -1.95 -17.20
CA HIS A 39 -3.63 -1.78 -17.96
C HIS A 39 -2.46 -1.40 -17.01
N PRO A 40 -1.25 -1.98 -17.15
CA PRO A 40 -0.13 -1.80 -16.20
C PRO A 40 0.17 -0.37 -15.77
N VAL A 41 0.28 0.58 -16.73
CA VAL A 41 0.54 2.00 -16.42
C VAL A 41 -0.61 2.75 -15.72
N ARG A 42 -1.75 2.08 -15.46
CA ARG A 42 -2.86 2.61 -14.67
C ARG A 42 -2.82 2.16 -13.20
N SER A 43 -1.83 1.35 -12.82
CA SER A 43 -1.57 0.97 -11.43
C SER A 43 -1.34 2.20 -10.55
N HIS A 44 -1.68 2.12 -9.26
CA HIS A 44 -1.60 3.28 -8.37
C HIS A 44 -0.18 3.82 -8.18
N SER A 45 0.87 3.02 -8.42
CA SER A 45 2.24 3.51 -8.46
C SER A 45 2.44 4.71 -9.41
N ASN A 46 1.60 4.84 -10.44
CA ASN A 46 1.61 5.98 -11.36
C ASN A 46 1.36 7.33 -10.66
N ALA A 47 0.65 7.32 -9.53
CA ALA A 47 0.30 8.51 -8.78
C ALA A 47 1.35 8.88 -7.71
N ALA A 48 2.43 8.12 -7.57
CA ALA A 48 3.47 8.45 -6.59
C ALA A 48 4.31 9.65 -7.10
N GLN A 49 4.46 10.66 -6.24
CA GLN A 49 5.02 11.95 -6.61
C GLN A 49 6.48 12.10 -6.14
N GLY A 50 6.67 12.14 -4.82
CA GLY A 50 7.84 12.75 -4.18
C GLY A 50 9.21 12.11 -4.41
N GLY A 51 9.30 10.82 -4.74
CA GLY A 51 10.55 10.16 -5.07
C GLY A 51 10.77 8.80 -4.41
N ILE A 52 11.99 8.29 -4.53
CA ILE A 52 12.48 6.99 -4.05
C ILE A 52 13.78 7.19 -3.26
N ASN A 53 13.85 6.66 -2.04
CA ASN A 53 15.05 6.81 -1.21
C ASN A 53 16.14 5.82 -1.60
N ALA A 54 17.40 6.23 -1.53
CA ALA A 54 18.52 5.31 -1.39
C ALA A 54 19.73 6.01 -0.79
N ALA A 55 20.44 5.32 0.09
CA ALA A 55 21.76 5.73 0.51
C ALA A 55 22.78 5.30 -0.55
N LEU A 56 23.59 6.25 -1.04
CA LEU A 56 24.73 5.97 -1.91
C LEU A 56 26.01 6.08 -1.08
N THR A 57 26.45 4.94 -0.52
CA THR A 57 27.62 4.87 0.37
C THR A 57 28.89 5.39 -0.28
N ASP A 58 29.05 5.16 -1.60
CA ASP A 58 30.16 5.69 -2.41
C ASP A 58 30.15 7.23 -2.51
N ARG A 59 29.02 7.88 -2.22
CA ARG A 59 28.86 9.34 -2.13
C ARG A 59 28.82 9.87 -0.70
N GLY A 60 29.14 9.02 0.30
CA GLY A 60 29.22 9.42 1.71
C GLY A 60 27.89 9.46 2.46
N ASP A 61 26.82 8.87 1.92
CA ASP A 61 25.58 8.59 2.67
C ASP A 61 25.55 7.10 3.03
N HIS A 62 25.82 6.78 4.29
CA HIS A 62 25.91 5.41 4.77
C HIS A 62 24.53 4.76 4.87
N TRP A 63 24.40 3.51 4.41
CA TRP A 63 23.12 2.78 4.45
C TRP A 63 22.59 2.61 5.88
N GLU A 64 23.48 2.52 6.87
CA GLU A 64 23.13 2.43 8.29
C GLU A 64 22.34 3.66 8.78
N ASP A 65 22.62 4.86 8.23
CA ASP A 65 21.86 6.07 8.55
C ASP A 65 20.43 5.97 8.01
N HIS A 66 20.26 5.42 6.80
CA HIS A 66 18.94 5.18 6.21
C HIS A 66 18.17 4.07 6.94
N ALA A 67 18.85 3.01 7.32
CA ALA A 67 18.27 1.94 8.12
C ALA A 67 17.82 2.45 9.48
N PHE A 68 18.67 3.18 10.22
CA PHE A 68 18.31 3.77 11.51
C PHE A 68 17.11 4.72 11.41
N GLU A 69 17.06 5.59 10.41
CA GLU A 69 15.93 6.48 10.20
C GLU A 69 14.65 5.72 9.88
N THR A 70 14.74 4.61 9.14
CA THR A 70 13.59 3.74 8.85
C THR A 70 13.11 3.03 10.12
N VAL A 71 14.00 2.50 10.95
CA VAL A 71 13.66 1.86 12.24
C VAL A 71 13.07 2.86 13.24
N LYS A 72 13.67 4.04 13.37
CA LYS A 72 13.09 5.11 14.20
C LYS A 72 11.75 5.57 13.61
N GLY A 73 11.67 5.67 12.29
CA GLY A 73 10.49 6.07 11.53
C GLY A 73 9.30 5.14 11.77
N SER A 74 9.55 3.82 11.79
CA SER A 74 8.59 2.76 12.04
C SER A 74 8.16 2.63 13.51
N ASP A 75 8.72 3.46 14.40
CA ASP A 75 8.52 3.40 15.84
C ASP A 75 8.91 2.05 16.44
N TYR A 76 10.02 1.51 15.93
CA TYR A 76 10.64 0.24 16.33
C TYR A 76 9.75 -1.00 16.11
N LEU A 77 8.67 -0.89 15.34
CA LEU A 77 7.81 -2.02 14.93
C LEU A 77 8.20 -2.57 13.56
N SER A 78 9.34 -2.19 12.99
CA SER A 78 9.87 -2.83 11.78
C SER A 78 10.84 -3.94 12.15
N ASP A 79 10.79 -5.04 11.42
CA ASP A 79 11.81 -6.08 11.43
C ASP A 79 13.12 -5.50 10.87
N GLN A 80 14.15 -5.42 11.70
CA GLN A 80 15.38 -4.67 11.37
C GLN A 80 16.22 -5.35 10.30
N ASP A 81 16.18 -6.68 10.20
CA ASP A 81 16.83 -7.41 9.11
C ASP A 81 16.21 -7.08 7.74
N ALA A 82 14.89 -6.87 7.68
CA ALA A 82 14.23 -6.39 6.47
C ALA A 82 14.63 -4.95 6.13
N VAL A 83 14.76 -4.08 7.14
CA VAL A 83 15.22 -2.71 6.96
C VAL A 83 16.69 -2.64 6.51
N GLU A 84 17.55 -3.51 7.05
CA GLU A 84 18.94 -3.65 6.65
C GLU A 84 19.04 -4.05 5.17
N VAL A 85 18.31 -5.09 4.74
CA VAL A 85 18.25 -5.50 3.33
C VAL A 85 17.81 -4.34 2.43
N LEU A 86 16.72 -3.65 2.81
CA LEU A 86 16.22 -2.51 2.06
C LEU A 86 17.30 -1.44 1.88
N ALA A 87 17.95 -1.03 2.96
CA ALA A 87 18.91 0.07 2.96
C ALA A 87 20.23 -0.30 2.26
N GLN A 88 20.73 -1.53 2.45
CA GLN A 88 21.96 -2.04 1.82
C GLN A 88 21.81 -2.16 0.29
N GLU A 89 20.66 -2.63 -0.18
CA GLU A 89 20.44 -2.89 -1.62
C GLU A 89 19.95 -1.65 -2.38
N ALA A 90 19.51 -0.60 -1.68
CA ALA A 90 18.88 0.56 -2.27
C ALA A 90 19.71 1.24 -3.36
N GLY A 91 20.99 1.45 -3.11
CA GLY A 91 21.87 2.11 -4.05
C GLY A 91 22.00 1.35 -5.37
N GLN A 92 22.14 0.02 -5.30
CA GLN A 92 22.23 -0.83 -6.49
C GLN A 92 20.94 -0.80 -7.31
N ASP A 93 19.76 -0.84 -6.66
CA ASP A 93 18.49 -0.79 -7.38
C ASP A 93 18.23 0.59 -8.01
N ILE A 94 18.67 1.71 -7.40
CA ILE A 94 18.61 3.03 -8.05
C ILE A 94 19.44 3.07 -9.34
N ILE A 95 20.66 2.54 -9.31
CA ILE A 95 21.52 2.48 -10.50
C ILE A 95 20.91 1.53 -11.55
N ALA A 96 20.34 0.41 -11.14
CA ALA A 96 19.66 -0.50 -12.06
C ALA A 96 18.47 0.16 -12.75
N LEU A 97 17.66 0.93 -12.02
CA LEU A 97 16.55 1.70 -12.59
C LEU A 97 17.01 2.77 -13.59
N GLU A 98 18.10 3.47 -13.29
CA GLU A 98 18.71 4.44 -14.21
C GLU A 98 19.16 3.76 -15.51
N HIS A 99 19.86 2.62 -15.41
CA HIS A 99 20.28 1.82 -16.57
C HIS A 99 19.10 1.23 -17.36
N MET A 100 17.95 0.97 -16.72
CA MET A 100 16.71 0.57 -17.41
C MET A 100 16.06 1.73 -18.18
N GLY A 101 16.48 2.98 -17.94
CA GLY A 101 16.01 4.17 -18.66
C GLY A 101 15.29 5.21 -17.79
N VAL A 102 15.30 5.08 -16.45
CA VAL A 102 14.66 6.09 -15.59
C VAL A 102 15.43 7.40 -15.63
N ILE A 103 14.75 8.45 -16.06
CA ILE A 103 15.28 9.81 -16.25
C ILE A 103 15.31 10.62 -14.95
N PHE A 104 16.02 10.12 -13.93
CA PHE A 104 16.21 10.86 -12.68
C PHE A 104 16.80 12.25 -12.92
N ASN A 105 16.35 13.22 -12.11
CA ASN A 105 16.91 14.56 -12.11
C ASN A 105 18.41 14.55 -11.81
N ARG A 106 19.12 15.54 -12.38
CA ARG A 106 20.57 15.70 -12.21
C ARG A 106 20.90 16.94 -11.39
N ASN A 107 22.02 16.88 -10.66
CA ASN A 107 22.63 18.07 -10.05
C ASN A 107 23.45 18.85 -11.10
N GLU A 108 24.08 19.95 -10.68
CA GLU A 108 24.87 20.83 -11.55
C GLU A 108 26.07 20.10 -12.19
N GLU A 109 26.58 19.05 -11.54
CA GLU A 109 27.68 18.21 -12.02
C GLU A 109 27.22 17.07 -12.95
N GLY A 110 25.92 16.96 -13.24
CA GLY A 110 25.35 15.90 -14.09
C GLY A 110 25.19 14.53 -13.41
N GLN A 111 25.43 14.45 -12.10
CA GLN A 111 25.19 13.25 -11.28
C GLN A 111 23.72 13.15 -10.88
N LEU A 112 23.29 11.97 -10.42
CA LEU A 112 21.94 11.78 -9.87
C LEU A 112 21.68 12.74 -8.69
N GLY A 113 20.66 13.58 -8.82
CA GLY A 113 20.26 14.57 -7.82
C GLY A 113 19.29 14.00 -6.78
N THR A 114 19.33 14.56 -5.57
CA THR A 114 18.46 14.19 -4.45
C THR A 114 17.77 15.40 -3.85
N ARG A 115 16.65 15.16 -3.14
CA ARG A 115 15.93 16.17 -2.35
C ARG A 115 15.69 15.70 -0.93
N ARG A 116 15.28 16.62 -0.04
CA ARG A 116 14.90 16.31 1.35
C ARG A 116 13.47 15.76 1.41
N PHE A 117 13.22 14.90 2.39
CA PHE A 117 11.90 14.33 2.68
C PHE A 117 11.72 14.15 4.19
N GLY A 118 10.48 13.90 4.63
CA GLY A 118 10.16 13.78 6.05
C GLY A 118 10.87 12.62 6.73
N GLY A 119 11.38 12.86 7.94
CA GLY A 119 12.05 11.86 8.77
C GLY A 119 13.51 11.56 8.38
N GLN A 120 14.12 12.35 7.49
CA GLN A 120 15.50 12.17 7.04
C GLN A 120 16.43 13.30 7.49
N LYS A 121 17.66 12.96 7.89
CA LYS A 121 18.72 13.94 8.19
C LYS A 121 19.43 14.44 6.93
N ARG A 122 19.51 13.61 5.89
CA ARG A 122 20.20 13.90 4.63
C ARG A 122 19.23 13.84 3.46
N ALA A 123 19.52 14.60 2.40
CA ALA A 123 18.79 14.53 1.15
C ALA A 123 19.18 13.26 0.40
N ARG A 124 18.32 12.24 0.41
CA ARG A 124 18.57 10.95 -0.26
C ARG A 124 17.41 10.43 -1.12
N THR A 125 16.42 11.28 -1.33
CA THR A 125 15.28 10.97 -2.19
C THR A 125 15.63 11.32 -3.63
N PHE A 126 15.83 10.31 -4.48
CA PHE A 126 15.94 10.46 -5.93
C PHE A 126 14.55 10.67 -6.53
N PHE A 127 14.46 11.48 -7.58
CA PHE A 127 13.17 11.94 -8.09
C PHE A 127 13.19 12.22 -9.60
N VAL A 128 11.99 12.27 -10.18
CA VAL A 128 11.70 12.83 -11.50
C VAL A 128 10.62 13.90 -11.31
N SER A 129 11.03 15.17 -11.28
CA SER A 129 10.22 16.32 -10.82
C SER A 129 9.39 15.93 -9.58
N ASP A 130 8.08 15.87 -9.70
CA ASP A 130 7.11 15.45 -8.70
C ASP A 130 6.17 14.37 -9.25
N PHE A 131 6.62 13.57 -10.24
CA PHE A 131 5.88 12.46 -10.86
C PHE A 131 6.72 11.16 -10.93
N THR A 132 7.62 10.96 -9.94
CA THR A 132 8.60 9.87 -9.95
C THR A 132 7.96 8.49 -10.17
N GLY A 133 6.81 8.23 -9.58
CA GLY A 133 6.08 6.98 -9.73
C GLY A 133 5.65 6.69 -11.17
N GLN A 134 5.18 7.71 -11.89
CA GLN A 134 4.83 7.59 -13.31
C GLN A 134 6.06 7.23 -14.14
N ALA A 135 7.19 7.92 -13.93
CA ALA A 135 8.42 7.64 -14.66
C ALA A 135 8.91 6.20 -14.43
N LEU A 136 8.95 5.75 -13.18
CA LEU A 136 9.32 4.37 -12.83
C LEU A 136 8.37 3.35 -13.46
N LEU A 137 7.06 3.59 -13.39
CA LEU A 137 6.06 2.64 -13.84
C LEU A 137 6.10 2.45 -15.37
N HIS A 138 6.27 3.54 -16.11
CA HIS A 138 6.42 3.48 -17.56
C HIS A 138 7.69 2.73 -17.97
N VAL A 139 8.84 3.03 -17.35
CA VAL A 139 10.09 2.32 -17.67
C VAL A 139 9.99 0.83 -17.35
N LEU A 140 9.46 0.45 -16.18
CA LEU A 140 9.30 -0.97 -15.86
C LEU A 140 8.31 -1.67 -16.81
N TYR A 141 7.26 -0.99 -17.29
CA TYR A 141 6.38 -1.53 -18.31
C TYR A 141 7.10 -1.73 -19.66
N GLU A 142 7.93 -0.78 -20.08
CA GLU A 142 8.77 -0.93 -21.28
C GLU A 142 9.74 -2.11 -21.14
N GLN A 143 10.30 -2.33 -19.95
CA GLN A 143 11.16 -3.47 -19.66
C GLN A 143 10.42 -4.81 -19.75
N THR A 144 9.16 -4.91 -19.32
CA THR A 144 8.37 -6.16 -19.47
C THR A 144 8.04 -6.43 -20.94
N LEU A 145 7.76 -5.39 -21.74
CA LEU A 145 7.59 -5.50 -23.20
C LEU A 145 8.88 -5.95 -23.88
N GLN A 146 10.03 -5.39 -23.51
CA GLN A 146 11.34 -5.78 -24.03
C GLN A 146 11.65 -7.25 -23.72
N ALA A 147 11.34 -7.70 -22.51
CA ALA A 147 11.48 -9.09 -22.07
C ALA A 147 10.42 -10.04 -22.66
N LYS A 148 9.41 -9.51 -23.37
CA LYS A 148 8.28 -10.27 -23.95
C LYS A 148 7.53 -11.13 -22.91
N ILE A 149 7.43 -10.64 -21.67
CA ILE A 149 6.67 -11.31 -20.62
C ILE A 149 5.17 -11.18 -20.95
N PRO A 150 4.40 -12.28 -21.03
CA PRO A 150 2.95 -12.22 -21.20
C PRO A 150 2.27 -11.40 -20.11
N VAL A 151 1.47 -10.42 -20.54
CA VAL A 151 0.63 -9.60 -19.67
C VAL A 151 -0.84 -9.85 -19.99
N TYR A 152 -1.57 -10.34 -19.00
CA TYR A 152 -3.01 -10.53 -19.02
C TYR A 152 -3.68 -9.29 -18.44
N GLU A 153 -3.89 -8.31 -19.32
CA GLU A 153 -4.54 -7.04 -18.98
C GLU A 153 -6.05 -7.19 -18.83
N GLU A 154 -6.61 -6.50 -17.84
CA GLU A 154 -8.03 -6.53 -17.50
C GLU A 154 -8.53 -7.95 -17.18
N TRP A 155 -7.75 -8.66 -16.35
CA TRP A 155 -8.14 -9.93 -15.73
C TRP A 155 -8.33 -9.73 -14.22
N PHE A 156 -9.43 -10.25 -13.69
CA PHE A 156 -9.79 -10.11 -12.29
C PHE A 156 -9.62 -11.45 -11.55
N ALA A 157 -8.64 -11.51 -10.63
CA ALA A 157 -8.40 -12.67 -9.78
C ALA A 157 -9.47 -12.77 -8.67
N THR A 158 -10.11 -13.93 -8.55
CA THR A 158 -11.20 -14.15 -7.58
C THR A 158 -10.80 -15.03 -6.40
N SER A 159 -9.91 -16.01 -6.61
CA SER A 159 -9.42 -16.90 -5.56
C SER A 159 -8.05 -17.49 -5.86
N LEU A 160 -7.33 -17.86 -4.79
CA LEU A 160 -6.15 -18.72 -4.87
C LEU A 160 -6.57 -20.18 -4.88
N VAL A 161 -5.87 -20.98 -5.68
CA VAL A 161 -6.06 -22.42 -5.71
C VAL A 161 -4.92 -23.11 -4.98
N LYS A 162 -5.27 -24.08 -4.13
CA LYS A 162 -4.32 -24.94 -3.44
C LYS A 162 -4.31 -26.34 -4.04
N ASP A 163 -3.15 -26.97 -4.08
CA ASP A 163 -3.03 -28.38 -4.43
C ASP A 163 -3.38 -29.31 -3.26
N ASP A 164 -3.25 -30.63 -3.47
CA ASP A 164 -3.54 -31.66 -2.47
C ASP A 164 -2.63 -31.60 -1.23
N GLN A 165 -1.45 -31.01 -1.37
CA GLN A 165 -0.47 -30.76 -0.30
C GLN A 165 -0.69 -29.41 0.39
N GLY A 166 -1.73 -28.65 -0.02
CA GLY A 166 -2.06 -27.35 0.56
C GLY A 166 -1.18 -26.19 0.06
N ARG A 167 -0.36 -26.41 -0.97
CA ARG A 167 0.48 -25.36 -1.57
C ARG A 167 -0.36 -24.52 -2.52
N CYS A 168 -0.13 -23.20 -2.54
CA CYS A 168 -0.66 -22.34 -3.58
C CYS A 168 -0.09 -22.77 -4.93
N ALA A 169 -0.98 -23.05 -5.87
CA ALA A 169 -0.64 -23.67 -7.13
C ALA A 169 -1.37 -23.02 -8.33
N GLY A 170 -1.97 -21.85 -8.12
CA GLY A 170 -2.62 -21.09 -9.17
C GLY A 170 -3.68 -20.12 -8.67
N VAL A 171 -4.38 -19.52 -9.63
CA VAL A 171 -5.44 -18.52 -9.40
C VAL A 171 -6.62 -18.81 -10.33
N VAL A 172 -7.84 -18.67 -9.79
CA VAL A 172 -9.05 -18.53 -10.60
C VAL A 172 -9.24 -17.04 -10.92
N ALA A 173 -9.48 -16.75 -12.19
CA ALA A 173 -9.73 -15.39 -12.64
C ALA A 173 -10.74 -15.38 -13.79
N PHE A 174 -11.33 -14.23 -14.07
CA PHE A 174 -12.07 -14.00 -15.30
C PHE A 174 -11.51 -12.82 -16.09
N GLU A 175 -11.57 -12.91 -17.42
CA GLU A 175 -11.25 -11.79 -18.31
C GLU A 175 -12.39 -10.78 -18.24
N ILE A 176 -12.12 -9.56 -17.78
CA ILE A 176 -13.15 -8.51 -17.61
C ILE A 176 -13.86 -8.23 -18.93
N ARG A 177 -13.13 -8.21 -20.04
CA ARG A 177 -13.65 -7.96 -21.38
C ARG A 177 -14.72 -8.96 -21.82
N THR A 178 -14.60 -10.24 -21.47
CA THR A 178 -15.51 -11.29 -21.97
C THR A 178 -16.38 -11.92 -20.89
N GLY A 179 -16.00 -11.81 -19.62
CA GLY A 179 -16.56 -12.55 -18.50
C GLY A 179 -16.14 -14.02 -18.45
N THR A 180 -15.20 -14.45 -19.29
CA THR A 180 -14.77 -15.85 -19.38
C THR A 180 -13.83 -16.19 -18.23
N PHE A 181 -14.19 -17.22 -17.46
CA PHE A 181 -13.32 -17.78 -16.42
C PHE A 181 -12.18 -18.61 -17.00
N ALA A 182 -11.02 -18.52 -16.35
CA ALA A 182 -9.88 -19.39 -16.61
C ALA A 182 -9.15 -19.75 -15.30
N LEU A 183 -8.49 -20.90 -15.35
CA LEU A 183 -7.59 -21.37 -14.31
C LEU A 183 -6.16 -21.14 -14.76
N PHE A 184 -5.44 -20.31 -14.02
CA PHE A 184 -4.01 -20.07 -14.22
C PHE A 184 -3.24 -20.93 -13.24
N ARG A 185 -2.63 -22.00 -13.73
CA ARG A 185 -1.77 -22.89 -12.94
C ARG A 185 -0.38 -22.27 -12.83
N ALA A 186 0.16 -22.24 -11.63
CA ALA A 186 1.51 -21.73 -11.38
C ALA A 186 2.18 -22.52 -10.27
N LYS A 187 3.50 -22.70 -10.35
CA LYS A 187 4.25 -23.33 -9.25
C LYS A 187 4.50 -22.35 -8.10
N ALA A 188 4.63 -21.06 -8.43
CA ALA A 188 4.68 -19.96 -7.49
C ALA A 188 3.72 -18.84 -7.91
N VAL A 189 3.01 -18.26 -6.95
CA VAL A 189 2.15 -17.09 -7.17
C VAL A 189 2.68 -15.92 -6.34
N ILE A 190 2.93 -14.78 -6.98
CA ILE A 190 3.36 -13.54 -6.31
C ILE A 190 2.21 -12.54 -6.29
N MET A 191 1.72 -12.21 -5.10
CA MET A 191 0.76 -11.12 -4.90
C MET A 191 1.48 -9.77 -4.92
N ALA A 192 1.10 -8.89 -5.83
CA ALA A 192 1.61 -7.53 -5.99
C ALA A 192 0.46 -6.55 -6.28
N THR A 193 -0.68 -6.73 -5.61
CA THR A 193 -1.97 -6.09 -5.92
C THR A 193 -2.12 -4.66 -5.36
N GLY A 194 -1.11 -4.14 -4.66
CA GLY A 194 -1.17 -2.83 -4.02
C GLY A 194 -2.00 -2.81 -2.73
N GLY A 195 -2.28 -1.60 -2.23
CA GLY A 195 -3.00 -1.38 -0.98
C GLY A 195 -4.53 -1.41 -1.09
N LEU A 196 -5.15 -0.92 -0.02
CA LEU A 196 -6.59 -1.03 0.25
C LEU A 196 -7.24 0.30 0.62
N GLY A 197 -6.65 1.45 0.26
CA GLY A 197 -7.11 2.75 0.74
C GLY A 197 -8.56 3.11 0.39
N ARG A 198 -9.26 2.36 -0.48
CA ARG A 198 -10.70 2.53 -0.75
C ARG A 198 -11.64 1.95 0.30
N VAL A 199 -11.10 1.30 1.35
CA VAL A 199 -11.84 1.06 2.60
C VAL A 199 -12.12 2.35 3.38
N TYR A 200 -11.50 3.47 3.01
CA TYR A 200 -11.72 4.80 3.56
C TYR A 200 -12.28 5.76 2.50
N GLU A 201 -13.05 6.76 2.94
CA GLU A 201 -13.51 7.85 2.09
C GLU A 201 -13.47 9.22 2.81
N PRO A 202 -12.85 10.27 2.24
CA PRO A 202 -12.02 10.26 1.02
C PRO A 202 -10.64 9.62 1.26
N SER A 203 -9.97 9.28 0.16
CA SER A 203 -8.66 8.61 0.15
C SER A 203 -7.80 9.12 -1.01
N THR A 204 -6.48 9.16 -0.82
CA THR A 204 -5.52 9.50 -1.90
C THR A 204 -5.38 8.39 -2.94
N ASN A 205 -5.80 7.17 -2.59
CA ASN A 205 -5.59 5.98 -3.40
C ASN A 205 -6.47 5.99 -4.65
N ALA A 206 -6.04 5.35 -5.74
CA ALA A 206 -6.88 5.16 -6.92
C ALA A 206 -8.13 4.32 -6.58
N LEU A 207 -9.16 4.36 -7.43
CA LEU A 207 -10.39 3.58 -7.22
C LEU A 207 -10.15 2.06 -7.22
N ILE A 208 -9.02 1.62 -7.77
CA ILE A 208 -8.62 0.22 -7.87
C ILE A 208 -7.92 -0.34 -6.61
N CYS A 209 -7.60 0.50 -5.62
CA CYS A 209 -6.91 0.06 -4.40
C CYS A 209 -7.92 -0.48 -3.37
N THR A 210 -8.37 -1.71 -3.61
CA THR A 210 -9.50 -2.36 -2.93
C THR A 210 -9.10 -3.54 -2.05
N GLY A 211 -7.80 -3.82 -1.90
CA GLY A 211 -7.30 -4.88 -1.02
C GLY A 211 -7.51 -6.31 -1.55
N ASP A 212 -7.71 -6.48 -2.86
CA ASP A 212 -8.10 -7.77 -3.45
C ASP A 212 -7.11 -8.90 -3.11
N GLY A 213 -5.81 -8.70 -3.34
CA GLY A 213 -4.81 -9.73 -3.08
C GLY A 213 -4.66 -10.06 -1.59
N MET A 214 -4.80 -9.06 -0.72
CA MET A 214 -4.83 -9.28 0.73
C MET A 214 -6.03 -10.15 1.10
N ALA A 215 -7.25 -9.81 0.66
CA ALA A 215 -8.45 -10.56 0.98
C ALA A 215 -8.43 -11.99 0.39
N VAL A 216 -7.97 -12.14 -0.85
CA VAL A 216 -7.85 -13.44 -1.51
C VAL A 216 -6.83 -14.34 -0.79
N ALA A 217 -5.67 -13.81 -0.42
CA ALA A 217 -4.68 -14.53 0.38
C ALA A 217 -5.21 -14.88 1.78
N TYR A 218 -5.88 -13.93 2.43
CA TYR A 218 -6.49 -14.08 3.75
C TYR A 218 -7.51 -15.21 3.79
N ARG A 219 -8.43 -15.25 2.82
CA ARG A 219 -9.40 -16.34 2.64
C ARG A 219 -8.75 -17.69 2.33
N ALA A 220 -7.57 -17.69 1.71
CA ALA A 220 -6.81 -18.90 1.42
C ALA A 220 -6.04 -19.45 2.64
N GLY A 221 -5.97 -18.69 3.73
CA GLY A 221 -5.33 -19.06 4.99
C GLY A 221 -4.04 -18.29 5.32
N ALA A 222 -3.63 -17.34 4.46
CA ALA A 222 -2.48 -16.49 4.76
C ALA A 222 -2.83 -15.51 5.89
N PRO A 223 -1.94 -15.29 6.87
CA PRO A 223 -2.15 -14.25 7.86
C PRO A 223 -1.96 -12.85 7.27
N LEU A 224 -2.84 -11.93 7.66
CA LEU A 224 -2.59 -10.51 7.52
C LEU A 224 -1.93 -9.99 8.81
N MET A 225 -0.90 -9.18 8.68
CA MET A 225 -0.13 -8.65 9.80
C MET A 225 -0.23 -7.13 9.86
N ASP A 226 -0.28 -6.57 11.08
CA ASP A 226 -0.27 -5.15 11.40
C ASP A 226 -1.32 -4.32 10.63
N MET A 227 -2.50 -4.89 10.42
CA MET A 227 -3.56 -4.25 9.63
C MET A 227 -4.03 -2.91 10.24
N GLU A 228 -3.87 -2.72 11.55
CA GLU A 228 -4.18 -1.47 12.24
C GLU A 228 -3.24 -0.30 11.91
N MET A 229 -2.09 -0.60 11.29
CA MET A 229 -1.08 0.38 10.92
C MET A 229 -1.43 1.03 9.58
N VAL A 230 -2.26 2.07 9.67
CA VAL A 230 -2.85 2.80 8.55
C VAL A 230 -2.27 4.22 8.49
N GLN A 231 -1.48 4.54 7.46
CA GLN A 231 -0.85 5.85 7.36
C GLN A 231 -1.78 6.87 6.72
N TYR A 232 -2.00 7.95 7.48
CA TYR A 232 -2.60 9.18 7.00
C TYR A 232 -1.49 10.13 6.52
N HIS A 233 -1.55 10.53 5.25
CA HIS A 233 -0.67 11.56 4.71
C HIS A 233 -1.12 12.94 5.23
N PRO A 234 -0.20 13.81 5.69
CA PRO A 234 -0.59 15.11 6.24
C PRO A 234 -1.29 16.00 5.21
N THR A 235 -0.68 16.14 4.02
CA THR A 235 -1.16 17.05 2.98
C THR A 235 -2.05 16.34 1.97
N THR A 236 -3.35 16.24 2.26
CA THR A 236 -4.38 15.88 1.26
C THR A 236 -5.31 17.06 1.00
N LEU A 237 -5.69 17.26 -0.26
CA LEU A 237 -6.58 18.35 -0.66
C LEU A 237 -7.94 18.16 0.00
N LYS A 238 -8.36 19.17 0.75
CA LYS A 238 -9.63 19.16 1.47
C LYS A 238 -10.81 18.83 0.54
N GLY A 239 -11.67 17.91 0.99
CA GLY A 239 -12.91 17.55 0.32
C GLY A 239 -12.76 16.59 -0.86
N LYS A 240 -11.56 16.48 -1.47
CA LYS A 240 -11.29 15.56 -2.58
C LYS A 240 -10.36 14.40 -2.20
N GLY A 241 -9.52 14.57 -1.17
CA GLY A 241 -8.56 13.57 -0.72
C GLY A 241 -7.38 13.37 -1.67
N LEU A 242 -7.19 14.24 -2.68
CA LEU A 242 -6.04 14.17 -3.58
C LEU A 242 -4.73 14.42 -2.80
N LEU A 243 -3.69 13.66 -3.13
CA LEU A 243 -2.36 13.85 -2.53
C LEU A 243 -1.78 15.19 -2.98
N ILE A 244 -1.17 15.93 -2.04
CA ILE A 244 -0.23 17.01 -2.34
C ILE A 244 1.12 16.58 -1.77
N THR A 245 2.11 16.39 -2.65
CA THR A 245 3.40 15.78 -2.29
C THR A 245 4.04 16.40 -1.04
N GLU A 246 4.58 15.53 -0.18
CA GLU A 246 5.45 15.93 0.92
C GLU A 246 6.73 16.64 0.44
N ALA A 247 7.10 16.50 -0.84
CA ALA A 247 8.18 17.29 -1.42
C ALA A 247 7.92 18.80 -1.30
N ALA A 248 6.66 19.28 -1.28
CA ALA A 248 6.39 20.69 -1.05
C ALA A 248 6.98 21.19 0.29
N ARG A 249 6.81 20.39 1.36
CA ARG A 249 7.43 20.64 2.67
C ARG A 249 8.94 20.44 2.62
N GLY A 250 9.41 19.43 1.87
CA GLY A 250 10.83 19.19 1.58
C GLY A 250 11.55 20.38 0.95
N GLU A 251 10.84 21.12 0.10
CA GLU A 251 11.34 22.31 -0.59
C GLU A 251 11.06 23.62 0.18
N GLY A 252 10.41 23.55 1.35
CA GLY A 252 10.27 24.68 2.28
C GLY A 252 8.85 25.15 2.60
N ALA A 253 7.80 24.53 2.05
CA ALA A 253 6.41 24.95 2.32
C ALA A 253 6.04 24.84 3.82
N TYR A 254 5.26 25.81 4.31
CA TYR A 254 4.85 25.88 5.72
C TYR A 254 3.46 25.31 5.96
N LEU A 255 3.22 24.83 7.18
CA LEU A 255 1.87 24.48 7.65
C LEU A 255 1.34 25.55 8.60
N LEU A 256 0.20 26.16 8.24
CA LEU A 256 -0.41 27.27 8.97
C LEU A 256 -1.81 26.94 9.50
N ASN A 257 -2.12 27.41 10.70
CA ASN A 257 -3.47 27.31 11.27
C ASN A 257 -4.32 28.56 10.95
N SER A 258 -5.53 28.66 11.51
CA SER A 258 -6.46 29.78 11.27
C SER A 258 -5.97 31.15 11.74
N LYS A 259 -4.97 31.17 12.61
CA LYS A 259 -4.33 32.39 13.13
C LYS A 259 -3.10 32.79 12.32
N GLY A 260 -2.74 32.01 11.30
CA GLY A 260 -1.49 32.19 10.54
C GLY A 260 -0.25 31.72 11.30
N GLU A 261 -0.40 30.97 12.39
CA GLU A 261 0.73 30.42 13.16
C GLU A 261 1.32 29.22 12.41
N ARG A 262 2.66 29.19 12.30
CA ARG A 262 3.42 28.01 11.82
C ARG A 262 3.50 26.96 12.94
N PHE A 263 2.40 26.25 13.14
CA PHE A 263 2.17 25.47 14.35
C PHE A 263 3.16 24.31 14.55
N MET A 264 3.83 23.82 13.49
CA MET A 264 4.84 22.75 13.64
C MET A 264 6.05 23.15 14.48
N GLU A 265 6.33 24.45 14.65
CA GLU A 265 7.35 24.96 15.59
C GLU A 265 7.06 24.53 17.04
N ARG A 266 5.78 24.35 17.39
CA ARG A 266 5.35 23.87 18.71
C ARG A 266 5.45 22.36 18.84
N TYR A 267 5.11 21.61 17.80
CA TYR A 267 4.95 20.15 17.87
C TYR A 267 6.23 19.36 17.58
N ALA A 268 7.11 19.89 16.73
CA ALA A 268 8.36 19.22 16.34
C ALA A 268 9.47 20.25 16.08
N PRO A 269 10.04 20.89 17.11
CA PRO A 269 10.92 22.05 16.94
C PRO A 269 12.22 21.76 16.17
N ASN A 270 12.70 20.50 16.13
CA ASN A 270 13.95 20.19 15.40
C ASN A 270 13.71 19.87 13.92
N MET A 271 12.55 19.31 13.56
CA MET A 271 12.25 18.83 12.21
C MET A 271 11.12 19.60 11.50
N LEU A 272 10.31 20.35 12.24
CA LEU A 272 9.21 21.17 11.73
C LEU A 272 8.29 20.35 10.81
N GLU A 273 8.00 20.85 9.61
CA GLU A 273 7.16 20.17 8.59
C GLU A 273 7.76 18.86 8.06
N LEU A 274 9.04 18.58 8.36
CA LEU A 274 9.75 17.35 7.99
C LEU A 274 9.81 16.33 9.14
N ALA A 275 9.05 16.53 10.22
CA ALA A 275 8.76 15.47 11.17
C ALA A 275 8.07 14.28 10.47
N SER A 276 7.98 13.13 11.15
CA SER A 276 7.32 11.95 10.59
C SER A 276 5.83 12.20 10.31
N ARG A 277 5.30 11.51 9.30
CA ARG A 277 3.91 11.71 8.82
C ARG A 277 2.87 11.55 9.92
N ASP A 278 3.03 10.57 10.81
CA ASP A 278 2.14 10.35 11.94
C ASP A 278 2.12 11.54 12.92
N VAL A 279 3.28 12.15 13.19
CA VAL A 279 3.40 13.33 14.05
C VAL A 279 2.74 14.54 13.41
N VAL A 280 3.04 14.81 12.14
CA VAL A 280 2.45 15.97 11.41
C VAL A 280 0.94 15.80 11.28
N SER A 281 0.45 14.61 10.89
CA SER A 281 -0.98 14.34 10.77
C SER A 281 -1.73 14.49 12.10
N ARG A 282 -1.13 14.07 13.23
CA ARG A 282 -1.70 14.32 14.57
C ARG A 282 -1.71 15.79 14.91
N ALA A 283 -0.61 16.52 14.67
CA ALA A 283 -0.55 17.96 14.94
C ALA A 283 -1.63 18.73 14.18
N GLU A 284 -1.82 18.45 12.90
CA GLU A 284 -2.90 19.03 12.08
C GLU A 284 -4.29 18.70 12.65
N GLN A 285 -4.52 17.45 13.05
CA GLN A 285 -5.80 17.03 13.61
C GLN A 285 -6.08 17.67 14.98
N ILE A 286 -5.06 17.87 15.82
CA ILE A 286 -5.16 18.61 17.09
C ILE A 286 -5.54 20.07 16.82
N GLU A 287 -4.87 20.75 15.89
CA GLU A 287 -5.23 22.13 15.53
C GLU A 287 -6.69 22.22 15.07
N ILE A 288 -7.16 21.25 14.28
CA ILE A 288 -8.55 21.19 13.82
C ILE A 288 -9.52 20.97 14.98
N ASN A 289 -9.25 19.98 15.83
CA ASN A 289 -10.12 19.60 16.95
C ASN A 289 -10.23 20.71 18.00
N GLU A 290 -9.15 21.45 18.25
CA GLU A 290 -9.11 22.56 19.21
C GLU A 290 -9.59 23.90 18.60
N GLY A 291 -10.26 23.85 17.45
CA GLY A 291 -10.89 25.02 16.82
C GLY A 291 -9.90 26.01 16.16
N ARG A 292 -8.62 25.65 16.02
CA ARG A 292 -7.60 26.43 15.32
C ARG A 292 -7.49 26.07 13.83
N GLY A 293 -8.29 25.13 13.33
CA GLY A 293 -8.44 24.88 11.89
C GLY A 293 -9.29 25.94 11.17
N ILE A 294 -9.27 25.94 9.84
CA ILE A 294 -10.11 26.77 8.97
C ILE A 294 -11.14 25.87 8.28
N LYS A 295 -12.40 25.92 8.72
CA LYS A 295 -13.48 25.08 8.17
C LYS A 295 -13.14 23.57 8.20
N GLY A 296 -12.43 23.08 9.22
CA GLY A 296 -12.02 21.66 9.32
C GLY A 296 -10.80 21.26 8.49
N CYS A 297 -9.87 22.19 8.23
CA CYS A 297 -8.59 21.93 7.58
C CYS A 297 -7.50 22.87 8.12
N VAL A 298 -6.25 22.69 7.72
CA VAL A 298 -5.16 23.68 7.88
C VAL A 298 -4.72 24.16 6.50
N LEU A 299 -3.67 24.99 6.41
CA LEU A 299 -3.17 25.53 5.15
C LEU A 299 -1.73 25.09 4.88
N LEU A 300 -1.44 24.72 3.64
CA LEU A 300 -0.08 24.59 3.10
C LEU A 300 0.29 25.89 2.38
N ASP A 301 1.31 26.59 2.84
CA ASP A 301 1.76 27.85 2.26
C ASP A 301 3.06 27.68 1.46
N CYS A 302 2.94 27.82 0.14
CA CYS A 302 4.02 27.71 -0.83
C CYS A 302 4.47 29.06 -1.42
N ARG A 303 3.81 30.18 -1.04
CA ARG A 303 3.94 31.47 -1.74
C ARG A 303 5.38 31.98 -1.77
N HIS A 304 6.10 31.81 -0.66
CA HIS A 304 7.47 32.26 -0.50
C HIS A 304 8.49 31.52 -1.38
N LEU A 305 8.13 30.35 -1.94
CA LEU A 305 9.00 29.59 -2.85
C LEU A 305 9.11 30.26 -4.23
N GLY A 306 8.10 31.05 -4.60
CA GLY A 306 8.07 31.77 -5.87
C GLY A 306 7.59 30.92 -7.05
N ARG A 307 6.89 31.57 -7.99
CA ARG A 307 6.19 30.92 -9.11
C ARG A 307 7.10 30.06 -9.99
N ALA A 308 8.28 30.57 -10.36
CA ALA A 308 9.21 29.85 -11.24
C ALA A 308 9.67 28.53 -10.62
N PHE A 309 10.00 28.55 -9.32
CA PHE A 309 10.40 27.36 -8.59
C PHE A 309 9.24 26.35 -8.49
N LEU A 310 8.03 26.81 -8.17
CA LEU A 310 6.85 25.94 -8.08
C LEU A 310 6.55 25.25 -9.41
N GLN A 311 6.64 25.96 -10.52
CA GLN A 311 6.37 25.40 -11.84
C GLN A 311 7.44 24.40 -12.30
N ASP A 312 8.70 24.63 -11.92
CA ASP A 312 9.83 23.75 -12.26
C ASP A 312 9.87 22.49 -11.38
N ARG A 313 9.78 22.65 -10.05
CA ARG A 313 10.07 21.58 -9.08
C ARG A 313 8.83 20.87 -8.52
N LEU A 314 7.69 21.53 -8.59
CA LEU A 314 6.41 21.13 -7.98
C LEU A 314 5.25 21.32 -8.98
N GLY A 315 5.54 21.15 -10.27
CA GLY A 315 4.64 21.48 -11.38
C GLY A 315 3.35 20.67 -11.37
N GLN A 316 3.39 19.40 -10.96
CA GLN A 316 2.20 18.57 -10.85
C GLN A 316 1.27 19.09 -9.76
N ILE A 317 1.75 19.33 -8.54
CA ILE A 317 0.87 19.83 -7.47
C ILE A 317 0.38 21.27 -7.73
N TYR A 318 1.18 22.07 -8.45
CA TYR A 318 0.76 23.39 -8.91
C TYR A 318 -0.43 23.29 -9.88
N ALA A 319 -0.37 22.35 -10.84
CA ALA A 319 -1.48 22.08 -11.75
C ALA A 319 -2.69 21.47 -11.04
N GLU A 320 -2.49 20.59 -10.05
CA GLU A 320 -3.54 19.98 -9.25
C GLU A 320 -4.28 21.01 -8.39
N ALA A 321 -3.56 21.91 -7.71
CA ALA A 321 -4.15 23.00 -6.93
C ALA A 321 -5.00 23.92 -7.81
N LYS A 322 -4.51 24.28 -9.00
CA LYS A 322 -5.26 25.10 -9.94
C LYS A 322 -6.50 24.38 -10.45
N THR A 323 -6.36 23.14 -10.90
CA THR A 323 -7.46 22.34 -11.48
C THR A 323 -8.53 21.99 -10.46
N PHE A 324 -8.12 21.54 -9.27
CA PHE A 324 -9.03 20.93 -8.30
C PHE A 324 -9.39 21.86 -7.14
N ALA A 325 -8.66 22.93 -6.89
CA ALA A 325 -8.98 23.90 -5.85
C ALA A 325 -9.23 25.32 -6.39
N ASN A 326 -8.96 25.57 -7.68
CA ASN A 326 -8.95 26.91 -8.26
C ASN A 326 -8.04 27.87 -7.49
N ILE A 327 -6.89 27.36 -7.04
CA ILE A 327 -5.89 28.09 -6.24
C ILE A 327 -4.58 28.14 -7.01
N ASP A 328 -4.00 29.33 -7.06
CA ASP A 328 -2.62 29.53 -7.49
C ASP A 328 -1.70 29.45 -6.27
N LEU A 329 -0.87 28.40 -6.20
CA LEU A 329 0.02 28.17 -5.05
C LEU A 329 1.06 29.27 -4.83
N ALA A 330 1.35 30.09 -5.85
CA ALA A 330 2.26 31.22 -5.73
C ALA A 330 1.60 32.42 -5.02
N GLU A 331 0.27 32.49 -4.99
CA GLU A 331 -0.50 33.66 -4.52
C GLU A 331 -1.31 33.36 -3.25
N GLU A 332 -1.82 32.14 -3.11
CA GLU A 332 -2.74 31.76 -2.03
C GLU A 332 -2.38 30.39 -1.40
N PRO A 333 -2.46 30.23 -0.06
CA PRO A 333 -2.24 28.94 0.59
C PRO A 333 -3.32 27.89 0.25
N LEU A 334 -2.92 26.61 0.21
CA LEU A 334 -3.81 25.51 -0.15
C LEU A 334 -4.48 24.86 1.09
N PRO A 335 -5.82 24.73 1.12
CA PRO A 335 -6.53 24.01 2.18
C PRO A 335 -6.26 22.50 2.17
N ILE A 336 -5.62 21.99 3.24
CA ILE A 336 -5.23 20.58 3.36
C ILE A 336 -5.65 19.98 4.71
N ARG A 337 -5.77 18.64 4.75
CA ARG A 337 -5.99 17.87 5.99
C ARG A 337 -5.38 16.48 5.89
N PRO A 338 -5.17 15.77 7.02
CA PRO A 338 -4.79 14.38 7.00
C PRO A 338 -5.79 13.52 6.24
N GLY A 339 -5.29 12.56 5.45
CA GLY A 339 -6.14 11.61 4.72
C GLY A 339 -5.46 10.26 4.48
N MET A 340 -6.27 9.20 4.39
CA MET A 340 -5.79 7.83 4.15
C MET A 340 -4.91 7.77 2.89
N HIS A 341 -3.74 7.14 3.05
CA HIS A 341 -2.72 7.12 2.01
C HIS A 341 -2.01 5.79 1.79
N TYR A 342 -1.68 5.06 2.84
CA TYR A 342 -0.89 3.84 2.69
C TYR A 342 -1.22 2.84 3.76
N GLN A 343 -1.26 1.56 3.38
CA GLN A 343 -1.40 0.45 4.30
C GLN A 343 -0.02 -0.13 4.65
N MET A 344 0.41 -0.05 5.92
CA MET A 344 1.67 -0.67 6.35
C MET A 344 1.52 -2.17 6.62
N GLY A 345 0.34 -2.57 7.10
CA GLY A 345 -0.01 -3.99 7.23
C GLY A 345 -0.25 -4.68 5.88
N GLY A 346 -0.42 -6.00 5.91
CA GLY A 346 -0.64 -6.77 4.69
C GLY A 346 -0.32 -8.24 4.88
N ILE A 347 -0.13 -8.98 3.78
CA ILE A 347 0.20 -10.41 3.82
C ILE A 347 1.57 -10.59 4.48
N LYS A 348 1.65 -11.35 5.58
CA LYS A 348 2.94 -11.60 6.26
C LYS A 348 3.90 -12.34 5.32
N THR A 349 5.05 -11.73 5.07
CA THR A 349 6.17 -12.32 4.31
C THR A 349 7.48 -12.29 5.08
N ASP A 350 8.48 -13.02 4.58
CA ASP A 350 9.88 -12.77 4.91
C ASP A 350 10.57 -11.86 3.91
N THR A 351 11.87 -11.65 4.09
CA THR A 351 12.70 -10.79 3.22
C THR A 351 12.86 -11.32 1.79
N GLU A 352 12.47 -12.57 1.52
CA GLU A 352 12.43 -13.16 0.18
C GLU A 352 11.02 -13.15 -0.41
N GLY A 353 10.04 -12.56 0.29
CA GLY A 353 8.66 -12.47 -0.14
C GLY A 353 7.82 -13.73 0.10
N ARG A 354 8.34 -14.77 0.78
CA ARG A 354 7.60 -16.03 1.05
C ARG A 354 6.54 -15.79 2.13
N CYS A 355 5.30 -16.28 1.91
CA CYS A 355 4.20 -16.10 2.85
C CYS A 355 4.39 -16.92 4.15
N TRP A 356 4.78 -16.27 5.25
CA TRP A 356 5.07 -16.92 6.53
C TRP A 356 3.84 -17.09 7.44
N ASP A 357 3.92 -18.04 8.38
CA ASP A 357 2.97 -18.22 9.49
C ASP A 357 3.48 -17.57 10.81
N VAL A 358 2.73 -17.77 11.91
CA VAL A 358 3.06 -17.34 13.28
C VAL A 358 4.32 -17.99 13.88
N LYS A 359 4.91 -18.99 13.24
CA LYS A 359 6.19 -19.56 13.68
C LYS A 359 7.37 -18.97 12.90
N GLY A 360 7.10 -18.00 12.01
CA GLY A 360 8.10 -17.49 11.08
C GLY A 360 8.59 -18.57 10.12
N GLN A 361 7.72 -19.54 9.80
CA GLN A 361 8.02 -20.58 8.84
C GLN A 361 7.24 -20.31 7.56
N TRP A 362 7.74 -20.80 6.42
CA TRP A 362 7.01 -20.80 5.16
C TRP A 362 5.88 -21.85 5.14
N ALA A 363 5.10 -21.90 6.21
CA ALA A 363 3.95 -22.77 6.41
C ALA A 363 2.63 -21.99 6.42
N GLY A 364 2.66 -20.67 6.19
CA GLY A 364 1.44 -19.85 6.06
C GLY A 364 0.62 -20.31 4.86
N VAL A 365 1.17 -20.11 3.65
CA VAL A 365 0.69 -20.75 2.42
C VAL A 365 1.92 -21.04 1.54
N PRO A 366 2.46 -22.28 1.52
CA PRO A 366 3.60 -22.61 0.68
C PRO A 366 3.30 -22.33 -0.80
N GLY A 367 4.29 -21.86 -1.58
CA GLY A 367 4.10 -21.44 -2.98
C GLY A 367 3.44 -20.07 -3.17
N LEU A 368 2.91 -19.45 -2.11
CA LEU A 368 2.47 -18.06 -2.12
C LEU A 368 3.60 -17.13 -1.71
N PHE A 369 3.76 -16.06 -2.50
CA PHE A 369 4.67 -14.96 -2.25
C PHE A 369 3.90 -13.63 -2.29
N ALA A 370 4.45 -12.57 -1.71
CA ALA A 370 3.91 -11.22 -1.84
C ALA A 370 5.01 -10.15 -1.84
N ALA A 371 4.78 -9.03 -2.52
CA ALA A 371 5.71 -7.90 -2.58
C ALA A 371 4.99 -6.55 -2.76
N GLY A 372 5.64 -5.46 -2.31
CA GLY A 372 5.07 -4.11 -2.31
C GLY A 372 3.99 -3.91 -1.25
N GLU A 373 3.11 -2.92 -1.43
CA GLU A 373 2.11 -2.53 -0.42
C GLU A 373 1.13 -3.65 -0.02
N THR A 374 0.96 -4.71 -0.82
CA THR A 374 0.12 -5.84 -0.41
C THR A 374 0.78 -6.75 0.63
N ALA A 375 2.09 -6.63 0.83
CA ALA A 375 2.90 -7.45 1.70
C ALA A 375 3.27 -6.70 2.99
N CYS A 376 3.49 -7.45 4.06
CA CYS A 376 4.05 -6.97 5.31
C CYS A 376 5.29 -7.82 5.65
N VAL A 377 6.47 -7.29 5.36
CA VAL A 377 7.75 -7.99 5.56
C VAL A 377 8.18 -8.14 7.03
N SER A 378 8.13 -7.17 7.96
CA SER A 378 7.60 -5.79 8.00
C SER A 378 8.71 -4.73 8.03
N LEU A 379 8.82 -3.92 6.98
CA LEU A 379 9.86 -2.88 6.89
C LEU A 379 9.36 -1.49 7.37
N HIS A 380 8.04 -1.26 7.33
CA HIS A 380 7.43 0.05 7.60
C HIS A 380 6.92 0.18 9.05
N GLY A 381 6.69 -0.94 9.74
CA GLY A 381 6.18 -1.00 11.10
C GLY A 381 5.03 -0.04 11.37
N GLY A 382 5.11 0.71 12.48
CA GLY A 382 4.06 1.61 12.93
C GLY A 382 3.91 2.87 12.07
N ASN A 383 4.93 3.25 11.30
CA ASN A 383 4.85 4.40 10.39
C ASN A 383 5.90 4.32 9.28
N ARG A 384 5.43 4.35 8.03
CA ARG A 384 6.29 4.40 6.85
C ARG A 384 6.96 5.77 6.67
N LEU A 385 8.26 5.80 6.38
CA LEU A 385 8.93 7.00 5.85
C LEU A 385 8.48 7.29 4.41
N GLY A 386 8.32 8.57 4.10
CA GLY A 386 8.07 9.01 2.74
C GLY A 386 9.20 8.56 1.79
N ALA A 387 8.85 8.26 0.53
CA ALA A 387 9.75 7.71 -0.50
C ALA A 387 10.34 6.30 -0.25
N ASN A 388 10.12 5.66 0.92
CA ASN A 388 10.51 4.24 1.13
C ASN A 388 9.58 3.24 0.42
N SER A 389 8.33 3.58 0.10
CA SER A 389 7.40 2.64 -0.56
C SER A 389 7.85 2.29 -1.98
N LEU A 390 8.31 3.26 -2.78
CA LEU A 390 8.82 2.97 -4.12
C LEU A 390 10.07 2.08 -4.04
N LEU A 391 10.92 2.32 -3.05
CA LEU A 391 12.11 1.49 -2.81
C LEU A 391 11.73 0.05 -2.45
N ASP A 392 10.80 -0.11 -1.50
CA ASP A 392 10.23 -1.41 -1.11
C ASP A 392 9.75 -2.19 -2.35
N THR A 393 8.94 -1.55 -3.21
CA THR A 393 8.43 -2.23 -4.40
C THR A 393 9.55 -2.77 -5.30
N VAL A 394 10.67 -2.05 -5.41
CA VAL A 394 11.76 -2.43 -6.30
C VAL A 394 12.64 -3.51 -5.67
N VAL A 395 13.04 -3.31 -4.41
CA VAL A 395 13.91 -4.26 -3.68
C VAL A 395 13.17 -5.57 -3.45
N PHE A 396 12.02 -5.54 -2.77
CA PHE A 396 11.31 -6.77 -2.41
C PHE A 396 10.57 -7.38 -3.59
N GLY A 397 10.21 -6.60 -4.62
CA GLY A 397 9.79 -7.14 -5.91
C GLY A 397 10.88 -8.01 -6.55
N ARG A 398 12.12 -7.51 -6.64
CA ARG A 398 13.26 -8.29 -7.17
C ARG A 398 13.48 -9.58 -6.39
N ARG A 399 13.52 -9.49 -5.06
CA ARG A 399 13.78 -10.64 -4.18
C ARG A 399 12.70 -11.70 -4.30
N ALA A 400 11.42 -11.30 -4.22
CA ALA A 400 10.28 -12.19 -4.40
C ALA A 400 10.29 -12.89 -5.77
N GLY A 401 10.58 -12.16 -6.86
CA GLY A 401 10.69 -12.74 -8.19
C GLY A 401 11.82 -13.77 -8.31
N THR A 402 12.99 -13.45 -7.74
CA THR A 402 14.16 -14.35 -7.74
C THR A 402 13.87 -15.62 -6.95
N CYS A 403 13.38 -15.49 -5.71
CA CYS A 403 13.08 -16.64 -4.85
C CYS A 403 11.94 -17.50 -5.40
N ALA A 404 10.89 -16.88 -5.97
CA ALA A 404 9.79 -17.60 -6.59
C ALA A 404 10.24 -18.44 -7.79
N ALA A 405 11.14 -17.93 -8.63
CA ALA A 405 11.71 -18.67 -9.75
C ALA A 405 12.56 -19.86 -9.26
N GLU A 406 13.45 -19.64 -8.30
CA GLU A 406 14.25 -20.70 -7.68
C GLU A 406 13.36 -21.81 -7.11
N TYR A 407 12.33 -21.44 -6.35
CA TYR A 407 11.34 -22.40 -5.84
C TYR A 407 10.62 -23.16 -6.95
N ALA A 408 10.13 -22.46 -7.97
CA ALA A 408 9.41 -23.08 -9.08
C ALA A 408 10.26 -24.10 -9.85
N HIS A 409 11.57 -23.91 -9.93
CA HIS A 409 12.48 -24.88 -10.53
C HIS A 409 12.66 -26.16 -9.72
N THR A 410 12.37 -26.14 -8.40
CA THR A 410 12.42 -27.34 -7.55
C THR A 410 11.19 -28.24 -7.68
N LEU A 411 10.12 -27.74 -8.30
CA LEU A 411 8.83 -28.42 -8.33
C LEU A 411 8.46 -28.95 -9.72
N PRO A 412 7.77 -30.11 -9.78
CA PRO A 412 7.08 -30.52 -11.00
C PRO A 412 5.90 -29.57 -11.28
N SER A 413 5.37 -29.62 -12.49
CA SER A 413 4.17 -28.87 -12.84
C SER A 413 2.97 -29.29 -11.98
N SER A 414 2.17 -28.32 -11.55
CA SER A 414 0.95 -28.56 -10.78
C SER A 414 -0.16 -29.20 -11.64
N THR A 415 -0.90 -30.15 -11.06
CA THR A 415 -2.01 -30.86 -11.69
C THR A 415 -3.35 -30.56 -11.02
N ILE A 416 -3.68 -29.27 -10.84
CA ILE A 416 -5.01 -28.86 -10.37
C ILE A 416 -6.07 -29.16 -11.45
N PRO A 417 -7.24 -29.73 -11.10
CA PRO A 417 -8.36 -29.91 -12.04
C PRO A 417 -9.16 -28.62 -12.29
N ASP A 418 -9.78 -28.50 -13.45
CA ASP A 418 -10.62 -27.33 -13.81
C ASP A 418 -11.83 -27.13 -12.88
N SER A 419 -12.24 -28.16 -12.13
CA SER A 419 -13.30 -28.07 -11.12
C SER A 419 -12.98 -27.10 -9.98
N ALA A 420 -11.70 -26.69 -9.84
CA ALA A 420 -11.30 -25.64 -8.92
C ALA A 420 -12.00 -24.29 -9.18
N MET A 421 -12.51 -24.04 -10.38
CA MET A 421 -13.21 -22.79 -10.73
C MET A 421 -14.70 -22.79 -10.36
N GLU A 422 -15.27 -23.92 -9.94
CA GLU A 422 -16.72 -24.06 -9.81
C GLU A 422 -17.32 -23.14 -8.73
N ALA A 423 -16.61 -22.96 -7.61
CA ALA A 423 -17.08 -22.11 -6.51
C ALA A 423 -17.16 -20.64 -6.96
N ASP A 424 -16.11 -20.12 -7.59
CA ASP A 424 -16.05 -18.76 -8.13
C ASP A 424 -17.10 -18.53 -9.22
N THR A 425 -17.26 -19.51 -10.13
CA THR A 425 -18.28 -19.44 -11.19
C THR A 425 -19.68 -19.40 -10.60
N ARG A 426 -19.98 -20.21 -9.57
CA ARG A 426 -21.26 -20.19 -8.87
C ARG A 426 -21.48 -18.86 -8.15
N LEU A 427 -20.46 -18.30 -7.49
CA LEU A 427 -20.56 -17.02 -6.80
C LEU A 427 -20.89 -15.88 -7.77
N VAL A 428 -20.22 -15.82 -8.92
CA VAL A 428 -20.51 -14.80 -9.93
C VAL A 428 -21.90 -14.99 -10.52
N ALA A 429 -22.30 -16.23 -10.84
CA ALA A 429 -23.65 -16.52 -11.32
C ALA A 429 -24.72 -16.10 -10.30
N ASP A 430 -24.48 -16.34 -9.01
CA ASP A 430 -25.34 -15.88 -7.92
C ASP A 430 -25.49 -14.36 -7.94
N ILE A 431 -24.39 -13.60 -7.81
CA ILE A 431 -24.39 -12.12 -7.80
C ILE A 431 -25.15 -11.55 -9.00
N VAL A 432 -24.88 -12.09 -10.20
CA VAL A 432 -25.55 -11.66 -11.43
C VAL A 432 -27.05 -11.97 -11.37
N SER A 433 -27.45 -13.13 -10.84
CA SER A 433 -28.85 -13.55 -10.78
C SER A 433 -29.72 -12.83 -9.74
N ARG A 434 -29.13 -12.18 -8.71
CA ARG A 434 -29.84 -11.46 -7.65
C ARG A 434 -30.81 -10.42 -8.23
N LYS A 435 -32.07 -10.41 -7.76
CA LYS A 435 -33.15 -9.52 -8.23
C LYS A 435 -33.68 -8.64 -7.09
N GLY A 436 -34.36 -7.55 -7.46
CA GLY A 436 -35.04 -6.66 -6.53
C GLY A 436 -34.41 -5.27 -6.47
N PRO A 437 -34.96 -4.36 -5.64
CA PRO A 437 -34.42 -3.02 -5.45
C PRO A 437 -33.15 -3.01 -4.56
N GLY A 438 -32.50 -4.17 -4.40
CA GLY A 438 -31.47 -4.41 -3.39
C GLY A 438 -30.33 -3.40 -3.45
N GLU A 439 -29.58 -3.33 -2.37
CA GLU A 439 -28.63 -2.25 -2.16
C GLU A 439 -27.52 -2.20 -3.21
N ARG A 440 -27.08 -0.98 -3.54
CA ARG A 440 -26.01 -0.77 -4.50
C ARG A 440 -24.66 -0.89 -3.80
N ALA A 441 -23.71 -1.60 -4.41
CA ALA A 441 -22.35 -1.72 -3.91
C ALA A 441 -21.70 -0.35 -3.62
N ALA A 442 -21.96 0.67 -4.45
CA ALA A 442 -21.46 2.02 -4.24
C ALA A 442 -21.98 2.68 -2.94
N ALA A 443 -23.23 2.42 -2.55
CA ALA A 443 -23.82 2.96 -1.33
C ALA A 443 -23.22 2.28 -0.10
N LEU A 444 -23.14 0.94 -0.11
CA LEU A 444 -22.51 0.16 0.96
C LEU A 444 -21.02 0.52 1.12
N ARG A 445 -20.29 0.71 0.02
CA ARG A 445 -18.90 1.15 0.06
C ARG A 445 -18.74 2.55 0.66
N LEU A 446 -19.64 3.48 0.34
CA LEU A 446 -19.60 4.82 0.92
C LEU A 446 -19.89 4.78 2.43
N GLU A 447 -20.84 3.95 2.85
CA GLU A 447 -21.15 3.71 4.26
C GLU A 447 -19.92 3.16 4.99
N MET A 448 -19.28 2.09 4.48
CA MET A 448 -18.01 1.57 4.99
C MET A 448 -16.93 2.66 5.06
N GLY A 449 -16.68 3.35 3.94
CA GLY A 449 -15.60 4.33 3.82
C GLY A 449 -15.74 5.52 4.78
N THR A 450 -16.97 5.97 4.99
CA THR A 450 -17.26 7.06 5.94
C THR A 450 -17.21 6.60 7.39
N THR A 451 -17.67 5.38 7.70
CA THR A 451 -17.52 4.76 9.03
C THR A 451 -16.05 4.58 9.40
N MET A 452 -15.24 3.99 8.51
CA MET A 452 -13.81 3.79 8.73
C MET A 452 -13.09 5.11 8.97
N ASN A 453 -13.37 6.14 8.15
CA ASN A 453 -12.71 7.44 8.30
C ASN A 453 -13.18 8.22 9.54
N ARG A 454 -14.41 7.97 10.04
CA ARG A 454 -14.92 8.60 11.25
C ARG A 454 -14.31 8.01 12.50
N HIS A 455 -14.22 6.68 12.56
CA HIS A 455 -13.95 5.96 13.81
C HIS A 455 -12.57 5.29 13.88
N VAL A 456 -11.91 5.11 12.73
CA VAL A 456 -10.67 4.32 12.61
C VAL A 456 -9.62 5.11 11.82
N SER A 457 -9.50 6.41 12.15
CA SER A 457 -8.60 7.35 11.46
C SER A 457 -7.36 7.69 12.29
N VAL A 458 -6.96 8.98 12.32
CA VAL A 458 -5.75 9.49 13.01
C VAL A 458 -5.83 9.26 14.52
N PHE A 459 -6.98 9.54 15.12
CA PHE A 459 -7.28 9.29 16.53
C PHE A 459 -8.35 8.22 16.64
N ARG A 460 -8.17 7.33 17.60
CA ARG A 460 -9.04 6.17 17.84
C ARG A 460 -9.34 6.07 19.34
N GLU A 461 -10.49 5.50 19.66
CA GLU A 461 -10.88 5.12 21.01
C GLU A 461 -11.74 3.85 20.91
N GLU A 462 -11.81 3.07 21.99
CA GLU A 462 -12.52 1.79 22.03
C GLU A 462 -13.95 1.89 21.49
N GLU A 463 -14.77 2.79 22.04
CA GLU A 463 -16.18 2.96 21.68
C GLU A 463 -16.37 3.24 20.17
N GLY A 464 -15.51 4.09 19.61
CA GLY A 464 -15.53 4.39 18.18
C GLY A 464 -15.21 3.16 17.33
N MET A 465 -14.18 2.39 17.71
CA MET A 465 -13.78 1.20 16.98
C MET A 465 -14.81 0.07 17.10
N GLU A 466 -15.45 -0.12 18.25
CA GLU A 466 -16.56 -1.06 18.43
C GLU A 466 -17.78 -0.68 17.57
N THR A 467 -18.10 0.62 17.50
CA THR A 467 -19.15 1.14 16.61
C THR A 467 -18.83 0.83 15.14
N ALA A 468 -17.57 1.03 14.73
CA ALA A 468 -17.12 0.68 13.39
C ALA A 468 -17.26 -0.82 13.11
N LEU A 469 -16.83 -1.68 14.05
CA LEU A 469 -16.91 -3.13 13.91
C LEU A 469 -18.36 -3.59 13.75
N HIS A 470 -19.27 -3.03 14.53
CA HIS A 470 -20.70 -3.31 14.43
C HIS A 470 -21.25 -2.97 13.04
N HIS A 471 -20.91 -1.77 12.53
CA HIS A 471 -21.33 -1.34 11.19
C HIS A 471 -20.74 -2.23 10.09
N ILE A 472 -19.45 -2.58 10.16
CA ILE A 472 -18.84 -3.49 9.18
C ILE A 472 -19.50 -4.87 9.21
N THR A 473 -19.85 -5.38 10.39
CA THR A 473 -20.58 -6.65 10.55
C THR A 473 -21.96 -6.59 9.87
N GLN A 474 -22.70 -5.49 10.05
CA GLN A 474 -23.98 -5.27 9.38
C GLN A 474 -23.83 -5.19 7.85
N LEU A 475 -22.79 -4.51 7.36
CA LEU A 475 -22.50 -4.43 5.93
C LEU A 475 -22.15 -5.79 5.32
N LYS A 476 -21.36 -6.61 6.04
CA LYS A 476 -21.08 -8.01 5.65
C LYS A 476 -22.36 -8.84 5.57
N ALA A 477 -23.32 -8.65 6.49
CA ALA A 477 -24.62 -9.32 6.44
C ALA A 477 -25.52 -8.85 5.29
N ARG A 478 -25.38 -7.60 4.84
CA ARG A 478 -26.15 -7.02 3.71
C ARG A 478 -25.53 -7.32 2.34
N TRP A 479 -24.24 -7.63 2.28
CA TRP A 479 -23.52 -7.91 1.02
C TRP A 479 -24.12 -9.07 0.19
N PRO A 480 -24.58 -10.20 0.79
CA PRO A 480 -25.26 -11.27 0.05
C PRO A 480 -26.54 -10.81 -0.67
N ASP A 481 -27.20 -9.76 -0.17
CA ASP A 481 -28.47 -9.25 -0.72
C ASP A 481 -28.30 -8.07 -1.69
N LEU A 482 -27.06 -7.60 -1.90
CA LEU A 482 -26.80 -6.52 -2.85
C LEU A 482 -27.25 -6.92 -4.27
N THR A 483 -27.68 -5.94 -5.06
CA THR A 483 -28.03 -6.18 -6.47
C THR A 483 -27.18 -5.33 -7.40
N ILE A 484 -26.78 -5.94 -8.53
CA ILE A 484 -26.16 -5.23 -9.64
C ILE A 484 -27.20 -4.98 -10.74
N GLN A 485 -27.14 -3.81 -11.38
CA GLN A 485 -28.08 -3.44 -12.45
C GLN A 485 -27.74 -4.15 -13.76
N ASP A 486 -26.46 -4.15 -14.13
CA ASP A 486 -25.97 -4.85 -15.31
C ASP A 486 -25.93 -6.36 -15.05
N LYS A 487 -26.69 -7.11 -15.84
CA LYS A 487 -26.75 -8.58 -15.80
C LYS A 487 -25.95 -9.25 -16.92
N GLY A 488 -25.27 -8.45 -17.75
CA GLY A 488 -24.37 -8.91 -18.78
C GLY A 488 -23.07 -9.48 -18.19
N GLN A 489 -22.27 -10.12 -19.04
CA GLN A 489 -20.97 -10.68 -18.67
C GLN A 489 -19.79 -9.82 -19.14
N VAL A 490 -19.98 -9.13 -20.28
CA VAL A 490 -18.96 -8.31 -20.94
C VAL A 490 -18.74 -7.03 -20.17
N PHE A 491 -17.53 -6.82 -19.67
CA PHE A 491 -17.10 -5.59 -18.99
C PHE A 491 -18.05 -5.16 -17.86
N ASN A 492 -18.61 -6.13 -17.12
CA ASN A 492 -19.57 -5.86 -16.05
C ASN A 492 -18.87 -5.26 -14.82
N THR A 493 -18.74 -3.94 -14.79
CA THR A 493 -18.13 -3.21 -13.66
C THR A 493 -18.98 -3.25 -12.40
N GLY A 494 -20.29 -3.52 -12.52
CA GLY A 494 -21.17 -3.73 -11.38
C GLY A 494 -20.81 -5.01 -10.61
N LEU A 495 -20.51 -6.09 -11.33
CA LEU A 495 -20.00 -7.33 -10.76
C LEU A 495 -18.64 -7.12 -10.07
N ILE A 496 -17.71 -6.43 -10.73
CA ILE A 496 -16.39 -6.12 -10.16
C ILE A 496 -16.55 -5.35 -8.86
N ALA A 497 -17.35 -4.29 -8.84
CA ALA A 497 -17.59 -3.48 -7.64
C ALA A 497 -18.24 -4.30 -6.50
N ALA A 498 -19.09 -5.28 -6.82
CA ALA A 498 -19.66 -6.18 -5.83
C ALA A 498 -18.60 -7.11 -5.22
N LEU A 499 -17.71 -7.69 -6.04
CA LEU A 499 -16.62 -8.55 -5.59
C LEU A 499 -15.60 -7.76 -4.75
N GLU A 500 -15.15 -6.61 -5.25
CA GLU A 500 -14.23 -5.70 -4.54
C GLU A 500 -14.81 -5.24 -3.20
N LEU A 501 -16.11 -4.97 -3.11
CA LEU A 501 -16.75 -4.65 -1.83
C LEU A 501 -16.61 -5.79 -0.81
N GLY A 502 -16.78 -7.04 -1.25
CA GLY A 502 -16.60 -8.20 -0.38
C GLY A 502 -15.16 -8.29 0.14
N PHE A 503 -14.16 -8.02 -0.70
CA PHE A 503 -12.75 -7.99 -0.30
C PHE A 503 -12.45 -6.85 0.67
N MET A 504 -12.97 -5.66 0.39
CA MET A 504 -12.81 -4.48 1.24
C MET A 504 -13.42 -4.68 2.63
N LEU A 505 -14.57 -5.35 2.75
CA LEU A 505 -15.21 -5.62 4.03
C LEU A 505 -14.37 -6.54 4.92
N ASP A 506 -13.73 -7.57 4.37
CA ASP A 506 -12.81 -8.44 5.12
C ASP A 506 -11.56 -7.67 5.57
N CYS A 507 -11.03 -6.81 4.70
CA CYS A 507 -9.90 -5.96 5.04
C CYS A 507 -10.26 -4.93 6.13
N ALA A 508 -11.44 -4.31 6.05
CA ALA A 508 -11.92 -3.35 7.03
C ALA A 508 -12.10 -3.99 8.42
N GLU A 509 -12.70 -5.18 8.47
CA GLU A 509 -12.80 -5.97 9.71
C GLU A 509 -11.42 -6.28 10.30
N ALA A 510 -10.47 -6.71 9.46
CA ALA A 510 -9.10 -6.98 9.91
C ALA A 510 -8.43 -5.73 10.52
N ILE A 511 -8.57 -4.56 9.89
CA ILE A 511 -8.04 -3.29 10.42
C ILE A 511 -8.63 -2.99 11.80
N ILE A 512 -9.96 -3.11 11.95
CA ILE A 512 -10.64 -2.78 13.21
C ILE A 512 -10.26 -3.76 14.31
N VAL A 513 -10.24 -5.06 14.02
CA VAL A 513 -9.88 -6.09 15.00
C VAL A 513 -8.43 -5.93 15.45
N GLY A 514 -7.50 -5.65 14.53
CA GLY A 514 -6.12 -5.32 14.88
C GLY A 514 -6.04 -4.08 15.78
N ALA A 515 -6.84 -3.04 15.48
CA ALA A 515 -6.82 -1.79 16.23
C ALA A 515 -7.44 -1.91 17.62
N LEU A 516 -8.51 -2.70 17.79
CA LEU A 516 -9.09 -3.03 19.10
C LEU A 516 -8.12 -3.88 19.93
N THR A 517 -7.44 -4.82 19.28
CA THR A 517 -6.46 -5.71 19.93
C THR A 517 -5.32 -4.89 20.53
N ARG A 518 -4.71 -3.98 19.77
CA ARG A 518 -3.57 -3.18 20.25
C ARG A 518 -4.03 -2.12 21.25
N GLN A 519 -3.61 -2.27 22.51
CA GLN A 519 -3.93 -1.37 23.62
C GLN A 519 -2.70 -0.52 24.00
N GLU A 520 -2.16 0.21 23.02
CA GLU A 520 -1.08 1.21 23.17
C GLU A 520 -1.22 2.29 22.09
N SER A 521 -0.35 3.30 22.11
CA SER A 521 -0.15 4.21 20.97
C SER A 521 1.25 4.07 20.39
N ARG A 522 1.34 3.73 19.10
CA ARG A 522 2.60 3.54 18.36
C ARG A 522 2.48 3.98 16.91
N GLY A 523 3.39 4.84 16.47
CA GLY A 523 3.40 5.34 15.09
C GLY A 523 2.06 5.94 14.65
N ALA A 524 1.46 5.38 13.60
CA ALA A 524 0.18 5.81 13.03
C ALA A 524 -1.06 5.25 13.76
N HIS A 525 -0.89 4.25 14.64
CA HIS A 525 -1.94 3.80 15.54
C HIS A 525 -1.89 4.63 16.82
N PHE A 526 -2.86 5.53 17.00
CA PHE A 526 -2.93 6.39 18.18
C PHE A 526 -4.31 6.28 18.84
N ARG A 527 -4.29 5.80 20.08
CA ARG A 527 -5.46 5.58 20.92
C ARG A 527 -5.54 6.66 21.99
N THR A 528 -6.62 7.42 22.01
CA THR A 528 -6.81 8.50 23.01
C THR A 528 -7.11 7.95 24.41
N ASP A 529 -7.52 6.69 24.49
CA ASP A 529 -7.69 5.90 25.72
C ASP A 529 -6.41 5.15 26.16
N TYR A 530 -5.39 5.03 25.29
CA TYR A 530 -4.08 4.45 25.58
C TYR A 530 -2.95 5.30 24.96
N LEU A 531 -2.54 6.36 25.65
CA LEU A 531 -1.67 7.41 25.08
C LEU A 531 -0.20 7.01 24.94
N ASP A 532 0.27 6.08 25.76
CA ASP A 532 1.68 5.71 25.84
C ASP A 532 2.04 4.57 24.88
N ARG A 533 3.29 4.58 24.44
CA ARG A 533 3.92 3.46 23.74
C ARG A 533 4.38 2.43 24.78
N ASP A 534 3.98 1.17 24.61
CA ASP A 534 4.27 0.10 25.56
C ASP A 534 5.17 -0.96 24.91
N ASP A 535 6.48 -0.78 25.08
CA ASP A 535 7.47 -1.71 24.54
C ASP A 535 7.52 -3.05 25.30
N GLU A 536 6.95 -3.14 26.51
CA GLU A 536 6.94 -4.37 27.31
C GLU A 536 5.90 -5.36 26.79
N HIS A 537 4.69 -4.88 26.51
CA HIS A 537 3.57 -5.74 26.09
C HIS A 537 3.31 -5.72 24.59
N TRP A 538 3.65 -4.64 23.88
CA TRP A 538 3.19 -4.39 22.52
C TRP A 538 4.30 -4.21 21.47
N LEU A 539 5.56 -4.45 21.83
CA LEU A 539 6.66 -4.60 20.87
C LEU A 539 6.59 -5.95 20.13
N LYS A 540 5.47 -6.15 19.43
CA LYS A 540 5.09 -7.34 18.67
C LYS A 540 4.13 -6.96 17.55
N HIS A 541 4.16 -7.76 16.51
CA HIS A 541 3.22 -7.70 15.41
C HIS A 541 1.91 -8.39 15.77
N VAL A 542 0.81 -7.89 15.22
CA VAL A 542 -0.52 -8.52 15.34
C VAL A 542 -0.82 -9.28 14.06
N LEU A 543 -1.08 -10.58 14.17
CA LEU A 543 -1.45 -11.44 13.05
C LEU A 543 -2.93 -11.79 13.13
N LEU A 544 -3.60 -11.71 12.00
CA LEU A 544 -5.01 -11.97 11.83
C LEU A 544 -5.18 -13.12 10.86
N TYR A 545 -5.99 -14.11 11.23
CA TYR A 545 -6.38 -15.23 10.38
C TYR A 545 -7.88 -15.25 10.16
N HIS A 546 -8.25 -15.47 8.89
CA HIS A 546 -9.63 -15.48 8.47
C HIS A 546 -10.38 -16.64 9.11
N ARG A 547 -11.58 -16.35 9.63
CA ARG A 547 -12.56 -17.35 10.05
C ARG A 547 -13.88 -17.02 9.33
N PRO A 548 -14.42 -17.92 8.49
CA PRO A 548 -15.62 -17.61 7.69
C PRO A 548 -16.83 -17.15 8.51
N ASP A 549 -17.06 -17.79 9.66
CA ASP A 549 -18.28 -17.62 10.46
C ASP A 549 -18.00 -17.09 11.88
N ALA A 550 -16.82 -16.50 12.10
CA ALA A 550 -16.40 -15.99 13.40
C ALA A 550 -15.45 -14.79 13.24
N PRO A 551 -15.26 -13.97 14.28
CA PRO A 551 -14.24 -12.94 14.26
C PRO A 551 -12.85 -13.52 13.90
N PRO A 552 -11.97 -12.72 13.27
CA PRO A 552 -10.59 -13.11 12.99
C PRO A 552 -9.90 -13.73 14.21
N HIS A 553 -9.15 -14.80 13.98
CA HIS A 553 -8.23 -15.28 15.02
C HIS A 553 -7.03 -14.35 15.10
N VAL A 554 -6.71 -13.92 16.31
CA VAL A 554 -5.56 -13.08 16.61
C VAL A 554 -4.41 -13.95 17.14
N ASP A 555 -3.22 -13.72 16.61
CA ASP A 555 -1.95 -14.25 17.10
C ASP A 555 -0.87 -13.16 17.03
N TYR A 556 0.36 -13.44 17.47
CA TYR A 556 1.41 -12.45 17.59
C TYR A 556 2.77 -12.97 17.11
N LEU A 557 3.60 -12.07 16.59
CA LEU A 557 5.01 -12.34 16.31
C LEU A 557 5.89 -11.30 17.01
N PRO A 558 7.01 -11.68 17.63
CA PRO A 558 7.95 -10.69 18.15
C PRO A 558 8.58 -9.90 17.01
N VAL A 559 8.84 -8.61 17.24
CA VAL A 559 9.61 -7.79 16.30
C VAL A 559 11.06 -8.28 16.28
N ARG A 560 11.65 -8.40 15.08
CA ARG A 560 13.07 -8.76 14.96
C ARG A 560 13.97 -7.53 15.13
N ILE A 561 14.65 -7.45 16.27
CA ILE A 561 15.59 -6.38 16.61
C ILE A 561 17.03 -6.90 16.45
N THR A 562 17.83 -6.23 15.62
CA THR A 562 19.22 -6.60 15.33
C THR A 562 20.19 -5.63 16.01
N GLN A 563 20.16 -4.35 15.60
CA GLN A 563 21.15 -3.34 15.97
C GLN A 563 20.57 -2.22 16.84
N TRP A 564 19.40 -1.68 16.47
CA TRP A 564 18.89 -0.44 17.06
C TRP A 564 17.83 -0.71 18.11
N GLN A 565 18.21 -0.64 19.39
CA GLN A 565 17.27 -0.85 20.49
C GLN A 565 16.20 0.27 20.55
N PRO A 566 14.96 -0.04 20.98
CA PRO A 566 13.91 0.95 21.16
C PRO A 566 14.35 2.09 22.07
N GLN A 567 14.01 3.31 21.66
CA GLN A 567 14.22 4.53 22.42
C GLN A 567 13.03 5.47 22.19
N ILE A 568 12.89 6.45 23.09
CA ILE A 568 11.87 7.49 22.96
C ILE A 568 11.98 8.16 21.58
N ARG A 569 10.86 8.21 20.86
CA ARG A 569 10.78 8.71 19.50
C ARG A 569 10.28 10.16 19.48
N VAL A 570 11.20 11.11 19.30
CA VAL A 570 10.90 12.55 19.15
C VAL A 570 11.53 13.12 17.88
N TYR A 571 10.89 14.15 17.30
CA TYR A 571 11.29 14.87 16.09
C TYR A 571 11.41 16.36 16.33
#